data_AF-A0A2T0BGH8-F1
#
_entry.id   AF-A0A2T0BGH8-F1
#
_cell.length_a   1.000
_cell.length_b   1.000
_cell.length_c   1.000
_cell.angle_alpha   90.00
_cell.angle_beta   90.00
_cell.angle_gamma   90.00
#
_symmetry.space_group_name_H-M   'P 1'
#
loop_
_entity.id
_entity.type
_entity.pdbx_description
1 polymer ?
#
loop_
_entity_poly.entity_id
_entity_poly.type
_entity_poly.pdbx_seq_one_letter_code
_entity_poly.pdbx_strand_id
1 'polypeptide(L)'
;MVVKEFEYEHEYVNGNTVVKPQRRSEDTDKKKYEELQRSKRERNKKRKEEKKRRHGILQITAFLFVVGMVIIVRDNNVYSMQKELTTIKSEIKVVQDDNESLRVDLLKVSSLDNIKTNAEKRLGMVPATKENTIQIELPNKYFDSIENK
;
A
#
# COMPACT_ATOMS: atom_id res chain seq x y z
N MET A 1 16.35 -33.14 120.56
CA MET A 1 17.64 -33.25 119.86
C MET A 1 17.38 -34.20 118.70
N VAL A 2 17.49 -33.88 117.41
CA VAL A 2 18.49 -33.10 116.68
C VAL A 2 17.84 -32.61 115.36
N VAL A 3 18.00 -31.30 115.11
CA VAL A 3 18.16 -30.57 113.82
C VAL A 3 17.13 -30.77 112.69
N LYS A 4 16.32 -29.72 112.45
CA LYS A 4 15.71 -29.43 111.15
C LYS A 4 16.70 -28.56 110.37
N GLU A 5 17.09 -29.00 109.19
CA GLU A 5 17.91 -28.23 108.26
C GLU A 5 17.10 -27.05 107.70
N PHE A 6 17.68 -25.85 107.78
CA PHE A 6 17.17 -24.65 107.13
C PHE A 6 17.92 -24.50 105.81
N GLU A 7 17.30 -24.89 104.70
CA GLU A 7 17.75 -24.47 103.37
C GLU A 7 17.31 -23.01 103.14
N TYR A 8 18.29 -22.13 103.05
CA TYR A 8 18.10 -20.73 102.68
C TYR A 8 17.98 -20.65 101.16
N GLU A 9 16.76 -20.52 100.63
CA GLU A 9 16.57 -20.10 99.23
C GLU A 9 16.87 -18.60 99.11
N HIS A 10 17.95 -18.27 98.39
CA HIS A 10 18.27 -16.90 98.03
C HIS A 10 17.29 -16.41 96.96
N GLU A 11 16.37 -15.54 97.37
CA GLU A 11 15.44 -14.82 96.51
C GLU A 11 16.21 -13.79 95.67
N TYR A 12 16.53 -14.15 94.42
CA TYR A 12 17.10 -13.22 93.45
C TYR A 12 16.04 -12.20 93.02
N VAL A 13 16.02 -11.04 93.68
CA VAL A 13 15.27 -9.87 93.22
C VAL A 13 16.01 -9.26 92.03
N ASN A 14 15.57 -9.58 90.82
CA ASN A 14 15.95 -8.84 89.62
C ASN A 14 14.72 -8.07 89.12
N GLY A 15 14.79 -6.74 89.25
CA GLY A 15 13.68 -5.84 88.98
C GLY A 15 13.29 -5.80 87.50
N ASN A 16 12.06 -6.24 87.20
CA ASN A 16 11.14 -5.61 86.26
C ASN A 16 9.79 -6.36 86.34
N THR A 17 8.74 -5.76 86.93
CA THR A 17 7.39 -6.35 87.01
C THR A 17 6.62 -6.15 85.71
N VAL A 18 7.20 -6.52 84.56
CA VAL A 18 6.46 -6.51 83.30
C VAL A 18 5.64 -7.79 83.19
N VAL A 19 4.34 -7.62 82.97
CA VAL A 19 3.39 -8.68 82.67
C VAL A 19 3.99 -9.61 81.61
N LYS A 20 4.19 -10.89 81.95
CA LYS A 20 4.69 -11.91 81.02
C LYS A 20 3.82 -11.87 79.76
N PRO A 21 4.38 -11.57 78.57
CA PRO A 21 3.57 -11.37 77.38
C PRO A 21 2.81 -12.65 77.07
N GLN A 22 1.49 -12.55 76.91
CA GLN A 22 0.69 -13.66 76.40
C GLN A 22 1.24 -14.03 75.01
N ARG A 23 1.76 -15.26 74.89
CA ARG A 23 2.14 -15.82 73.59
C ARG A 23 0.89 -15.83 72.73
N ARG A 24 0.87 -15.03 71.66
CA ARG A 24 -0.15 -15.14 70.62
C ARG A 24 -0.15 -16.58 70.12
N SER A 25 -1.32 -17.17 69.97
CA SER A 25 -1.45 -18.55 69.50
C SER A 25 -0.88 -18.65 68.08
N GLU A 26 0.04 -19.59 67.85
CA GLU A 26 0.65 -19.85 66.53
C GLU A 26 -0.41 -20.09 65.44
N ASP A 27 -1.59 -20.58 65.82
CA ASP A 27 -2.72 -20.77 64.91
C ASP A 27 -3.25 -19.46 64.31
N THR A 28 -3.25 -18.36 65.05
CA THR A 28 -3.68 -17.06 64.50
C THR A 28 -2.69 -16.50 63.48
N ASP A 29 -1.39 -16.72 63.69
CA ASP A 29 -0.35 -16.26 62.76
C ASP A 29 -0.29 -17.14 61.50
N LYS A 30 -0.51 -18.46 61.63
CA LYS A 30 -0.65 -19.37 60.48
C LYS A 30 -1.83 -19.00 59.58
N LYS A 31 -3.01 -18.74 60.16
CA LYS A 31 -4.20 -18.32 59.40
C LYS A 31 -3.98 -17.00 58.66
N LYS A 32 -3.36 -16.00 59.31
CA LYS A 32 -2.98 -14.73 58.67
C LYS A 32 -2.01 -14.94 57.51
N TYR A 33 -1.03 -15.82 57.68
CA TYR A 33 -0.05 -16.10 56.63
C TYR A 33 -0.70 -16.79 55.41
N GLU A 34 -1.62 -17.73 55.63
CA GLU A 34 -2.38 -18.37 54.56
C GLU A 34 -3.29 -17.38 53.79
N GLU A 35 -3.99 -16.49 54.50
CA GLU A 35 -4.76 -15.41 53.87
C GLU A 35 -3.87 -14.49 53.03
N LEU A 36 -2.69 -14.14 53.53
CA LEU A 36 -1.74 -13.30 52.80
C LEU A 36 -1.24 -14.00 51.52
N GLN A 37 -1.00 -15.31 51.58
CA GLN A 37 -0.62 -16.11 50.41
C GLN A 37 -1.77 -16.22 49.40
N ARG A 38 -3.01 -16.44 49.85
CA ARG A 38 -4.20 -16.47 48.97
C ARG A 38 -4.39 -15.12 48.28
N SER A 39 -4.32 -14.02 49.03
CA SER A 39 -4.36 -12.64 48.50
C SER A 39 -3.28 -12.38 47.46
N LYS A 40 -2.03 -12.80 47.72
CA LYS A 40 -0.93 -12.68 46.74
C LYS A 40 -1.20 -13.50 45.47
N ARG A 41 -1.71 -14.73 45.59
CA ARG A 41 -2.05 -15.58 44.44
C ARG A 41 -3.17 -14.96 43.60
N GLU A 42 -4.22 -14.43 44.23
CA GLU A 42 -5.32 -13.76 43.53
C GLU A 42 -4.86 -12.49 42.81
N ARG A 43 -4.04 -11.64 43.47
CA ARG A 43 -3.46 -10.45 42.85
C ARG A 43 -2.59 -10.81 41.64
N ASN A 44 -1.79 -11.86 41.74
CA ASN A 44 -0.97 -12.33 40.63
C ASN A 44 -1.81 -12.91 39.48
N LYS A 45 -2.92 -13.59 39.78
CA LYS A 45 -3.85 -14.09 38.76
C LYS A 45 -4.51 -12.93 37.99
N LYS A 46 -5.04 -11.93 38.71
CA LYS A 46 -5.61 -10.71 38.11
C LYS A 46 -4.59 -9.97 37.24
N ARG A 47 -3.37 -9.77 37.73
CA ARG A 47 -2.28 -9.15 36.95
C ARG A 47 -1.92 -9.93 35.68
N LYS A 48 -1.94 -11.27 35.72
CA LYS A 48 -1.69 -12.11 34.54
C LYS A 48 -2.82 -11.97 33.51
N GLU A 49 -4.06 -11.94 33.96
CA GLU A 49 -5.23 -11.75 33.08
C GLU A 49 -5.24 -10.36 32.43
N GLU A 50 -4.92 -9.31 33.20
CA GLU A 50 -4.76 -7.95 32.67
C GLU A 50 -3.63 -7.87 31.63
N LYS A 51 -2.48 -8.51 31.90
CA LYS A 51 -1.38 -8.58 30.92
C LYS A 51 -1.80 -9.28 29.64
N LYS A 52 -2.52 -10.40 29.73
CA LYS A 52 -3.04 -11.13 28.56
C LYS A 52 -4.01 -10.26 27.76
N ARG A 53 -4.94 -9.56 28.42
CA ARG A 53 -5.85 -8.61 27.76
C ARG A 53 -5.09 -7.49 27.05
N ARG A 54 -4.10 -6.88 27.70
CA ARG A 54 -3.26 -5.83 27.10
C ARG A 54 -2.49 -6.36 25.88
N HIS A 55 -1.93 -7.56 25.94
CA HIS A 55 -1.24 -8.17 24.80
C HIS A 55 -2.20 -8.47 23.65
N GLY A 56 -3.42 -8.95 23.93
CA GLY A 56 -4.45 -9.16 22.91
C GLY A 56 -4.85 -7.88 22.21
N ILE A 57 -5.08 -6.79 22.97
CA ILE A 57 -5.38 -5.47 22.40
C ILE A 57 -4.20 -4.97 21.55
N LEU A 58 -2.96 -5.07 22.06
CA LEU A 58 -1.75 -4.68 21.32
C LEU A 58 -1.60 -5.45 20.01
N GLN A 59 -1.88 -6.77 20.00
CA GLN A 59 -1.86 -7.57 18.78
C GLN A 59 -2.91 -7.09 17.77
N ILE A 60 -4.15 -6.85 18.20
CA ILE A 60 -5.21 -6.35 17.31
C ILE A 60 -4.84 -4.99 16.73
N THR A 61 -4.34 -4.07 17.57
CA THR A 61 -3.89 -2.74 17.12
C THR A 61 -2.72 -2.85 16.14
N ALA A 62 -1.75 -3.74 16.40
CA ALA A 62 -0.64 -3.99 15.48
C ALA A 62 -1.13 -4.54 14.13
N PHE A 63 -2.08 -5.48 14.14
CA PHE A 63 -2.69 -5.99 12.91
C PHE A 63 -3.40 -4.89 12.12
N LEU A 64 -4.21 -4.05 12.77
CA LEU A 64 -4.89 -2.93 12.12
C LEU A 64 -3.88 -1.92 11.55
N PHE A 65 -2.78 -1.67 12.24
CA PHE A 65 -1.73 -0.79 11.76
C PHE A 65 -1.06 -1.31 10.49
N VAL A 66 -0.73 -2.61 10.45
CA VAL A 66 -0.15 -3.24 9.25
C VAL A 66 -1.13 -3.19 8.07
N VAL A 67 -2.41 -3.49 8.31
CA VAL A 67 -3.45 -3.39 7.27
C VAL A 67 -3.58 -1.95 6.75
N GLY A 68 -3.61 -0.96 7.65
CA GLY A 68 -3.65 0.45 7.28
C GLY A 68 -2.44 0.86 6.43
N MET A 69 -1.24 0.39 6.80
CA MET A 69 -0.01 0.68 6.06
C MET A 69 -0.02 0.06 4.65
N VAL A 70 -0.55 -1.15 4.50
CA VAL A 70 -0.70 -1.82 3.20
C VAL A 70 -1.64 -1.04 2.28
N ILE A 71 -2.73 -0.48 2.80
CA ILE A 71 -3.68 0.33 2.01
C ILE A 71 -2.98 1.58 1.46
N ILE A 72 -2.24 2.31 2.29
CA ILE A 72 -1.51 3.51 1.88
C ILE A 72 -0.46 3.19 0.79
N VAL A 73 0.27 2.09 0.94
CA VAL A 73 1.26 1.66 -0.07
C VAL A 73 0.57 1.28 -1.39
N ARG A 74 -0.58 0.61 -1.31
CA ARG A 74 -1.39 0.28 -2.50
C ARG A 74 -1.84 1.53 -3.24
N ASP A 75 -2.27 2.56 -2.52
CA ASP A 75 -2.71 3.82 -3.13
C ASP A 75 -1.57 4.48 -3.92
N ASN A 76 -0.34 4.51 -3.39
CA ASN A 76 0.81 5.06 -4.12
C ASN A 76 1.08 4.32 -5.44
N ASN A 77 1.00 2.98 -5.44
CA ASN A 77 1.16 2.19 -6.66
C ASN A 77 0.04 2.48 -7.66
N VAL A 78 -1.21 2.60 -7.19
CA VAL A 78 -2.36 2.92 -8.04
C VAL A 78 -2.20 4.31 -8.68
N TYR A 79 -1.73 5.31 -7.93
CA TYR A 79 -1.45 6.64 -8.49
C TYR A 79 -0.34 6.61 -9.55
N SER A 80 0.72 5.84 -9.33
CA SER A 80 1.80 5.70 -10.31
C SER A 80 1.31 5.06 -11.62
N MET A 81 0.53 3.97 -11.54
CA MET A 81 -0.08 3.31 -12.70
C MET A 81 -1.07 4.23 -13.42
N GLN A 82 -1.90 4.99 -12.71
CA GLN A 82 -2.82 5.95 -13.34
C GLN A 82 -2.07 7.03 -14.11
N LYS A 83 -0.96 7.53 -13.55
CA LYS A 83 -0.10 8.51 -14.22
C LYS A 83 0.50 7.93 -15.49
N GLU A 84 1.06 6.73 -15.42
CA GLU A 84 1.64 6.03 -16.56
C GLU A 84 0.60 5.77 -17.66
N LEU A 85 -0.60 5.29 -17.29
CA LEU A 85 -1.72 5.12 -18.23
C LEU A 85 -2.13 6.43 -18.89
N THR A 86 -2.14 7.54 -18.14
CA THR A 86 -2.47 8.86 -18.68
C THR A 86 -1.41 9.33 -19.67
N THR A 87 -0.13 9.13 -19.34
CA THR A 87 0.99 9.44 -20.24
C THR A 87 0.90 8.60 -21.53
N ILE A 88 0.75 7.28 -21.42
CA ILE A 88 0.61 6.38 -22.58
C ILE A 88 -0.57 6.81 -23.45
N LYS A 89 -1.73 7.12 -22.84
CA LYS A 89 -2.90 7.58 -23.58
C LYS A 89 -2.65 8.90 -24.31
N SER A 90 -1.91 9.83 -23.69
CA SER A 90 -1.53 11.08 -24.34
C SER A 90 -0.58 10.86 -25.50
N GLU A 91 0.38 9.96 -25.36
CA GLU A 91 1.35 9.63 -26.42
C GLU A 91 0.66 8.95 -27.60
N ILE A 92 -0.25 8.00 -27.35
CA ILE A 92 -1.09 7.38 -28.40
C ILE A 92 -1.87 8.46 -29.16
N LYS A 93 -2.45 9.43 -28.45
CA LYS A 93 -3.20 10.51 -29.08
C LYS A 93 -2.30 11.37 -29.98
N VAL A 94 -1.12 11.75 -29.49
CA VAL A 94 -0.14 12.51 -30.29
C VAL A 94 0.23 11.73 -31.56
N VAL A 95 0.55 10.44 -31.43
CA VAL A 95 0.89 9.60 -32.59
C VAL A 95 -0.27 9.48 -33.56
N GLN A 96 -1.51 9.41 -33.07
CA GLN A 96 -2.70 9.36 -33.92
C GLN A 96 -2.91 10.69 -34.66
N ASP A 97 -2.79 11.82 -33.96
CA ASP A 97 -2.91 13.16 -34.54
C ASP A 97 -1.81 13.37 -35.62
N ASP A 98 -0.58 12.94 -35.34
CA ASP A 98 0.53 12.98 -36.31
C ASP A 98 0.26 12.09 -37.54
N ASN A 99 -0.30 10.90 -37.33
CA ASN A 99 -0.66 9.99 -38.42
C ASN A 99 -1.76 10.58 -39.31
N GLU A 100 -2.79 11.19 -38.70
CA GLU A 100 -3.84 11.89 -39.43
C GLU A 100 -3.29 13.08 -40.22
N SER A 101 -2.38 13.87 -39.62
CA SER A 101 -1.71 14.97 -40.32
C SER A 101 -0.91 14.47 -41.53
N LEU A 102 -0.10 13.43 -41.35
CA LEU A 102 0.66 12.82 -42.45
C LEU A 102 -0.26 12.31 -43.56
N ARG A 103 -1.38 11.69 -43.21
CA ARG A 103 -2.36 11.21 -44.18
C ARG A 103 -2.97 12.37 -44.96
N VAL A 104 -3.29 13.48 -44.30
CA VAL A 104 -3.78 14.69 -44.96
C VAL A 104 -2.72 15.28 -45.89
N ASP A 105 -1.47 15.33 -45.48
CA ASP A 105 -0.39 15.85 -46.32
C ASP A 105 -0.12 14.96 -47.54
N LEU A 106 -0.18 13.64 -47.40
CA LEU A 106 -0.15 12.71 -48.52
C LEU A 106 -1.29 12.97 -49.52
N LEU A 107 -2.50 13.22 -49.03
CA LEU A 107 -3.64 13.57 -49.87
C LEU A 107 -3.46 14.92 -50.57
N LYS A 108 -2.85 15.92 -49.91
CA LYS A 108 -2.50 17.18 -50.58
C LYS A 108 -1.47 16.98 -51.66
N VAL A 109 -0.46 16.13 -51.44
CA VAL A 109 0.57 15.81 -52.45
C VAL A 109 -0.03 15.06 -53.64
N SER A 110 -0.92 14.10 -53.40
CA SER A 110 -1.58 13.35 -54.48
C SER A 110 -2.74 14.11 -55.14
N SER A 111 -3.18 15.23 -54.57
CA SER A 111 -4.27 16.02 -55.15
C SER A 111 -3.92 16.53 -56.54
N LEU A 112 -4.89 16.46 -57.44
CA LEU A 112 -4.77 16.91 -58.83
C LEU A 112 -4.25 18.36 -58.94
N ASP A 113 -4.65 19.22 -58.01
CA ASP A 113 -4.27 20.63 -57.99
C ASP A 113 -2.77 20.81 -57.69
N ASN A 114 -2.22 20.00 -56.78
CA ASN A 114 -0.80 20.01 -56.46
C ASN A 114 0.02 19.36 -57.58
N ILE A 115 -0.47 18.28 -58.19
CA ILE A 115 0.14 17.67 -59.40
C ILE A 115 0.20 18.69 -60.53
N LYS A 116 -0.92 19.37 -60.82
CA LYS A 116 -1.00 20.42 -61.84
C LYS A 116 -0.05 21.57 -61.54
N THR A 117 -0.06 22.09 -60.32
CA THR A 117 0.82 23.20 -59.91
C THR A 117 2.30 22.81 -60.02
N ASN A 118 2.67 21.58 -59.65
CA ASN A 118 4.04 21.08 -59.76
C ASN A 118 4.45 20.88 -61.23
N ALA A 119 3.58 20.30 -62.04
CA ALA A 119 3.76 20.16 -63.48
C ALA A 119 3.96 21.52 -64.17
N GLU A 120 3.12 22.51 -63.85
CA GLU A 120 3.20 23.85 -64.44
C GLU A 120 4.44 24.62 -63.96
N LYS A 121 4.68 24.67 -62.65
CA LYS A 121 5.74 25.53 -62.07
C LYS A 121 7.12 24.91 -62.09
N ARG A 122 7.25 23.59 -61.91
CA ARG A 122 8.56 22.90 -61.80
C ARG A 122 8.98 22.22 -63.09
N LEU A 123 8.02 21.66 -63.83
CA LEU A 123 8.29 20.97 -65.10
C LEU A 123 8.01 21.84 -66.33
N GLY A 124 7.49 23.06 -66.14
CA GLY A 124 7.17 23.98 -67.22
C GLY A 124 6.06 23.47 -68.15
N MET A 125 5.25 22.52 -67.70
CA MET A 125 4.14 21.99 -68.47
C MET A 125 3.05 23.06 -68.62
N VAL A 126 2.55 23.26 -69.82
CA VAL A 126 1.47 24.23 -70.09
C VAL A 126 0.28 23.45 -70.60
N PRO A 127 -0.96 23.73 -70.14
CA PRO A 127 -2.15 23.08 -70.67
C PRO A 127 -2.25 23.32 -72.18
N ALA A 128 -2.49 22.24 -72.94
CA ALA A 128 -2.61 22.32 -74.39
C ALA A 128 -3.82 23.18 -74.77
N THR A 129 -3.57 24.25 -75.54
CA THR A 129 -4.60 25.09 -76.16
C THR A 129 -5.10 24.48 -77.46
N LYS A 130 -6.27 24.92 -77.94
CA LYS A 130 -6.87 24.43 -79.19
C LYS A 130 -5.96 24.61 -80.41
N GLU A 131 -5.07 25.60 -80.36
CA GLU A 131 -4.07 25.89 -81.40
C GLU A 131 -2.92 24.86 -81.44
N ASN A 132 -2.65 24.19 -80.32
CA ASN A 132 -1.59 23.19 -80.17
C ASN A 132 -2.13 21.75 -80.10
N THR A 133 -3.42 21.55 -80.42
CA THR A 133 -4.08 20.24 -80.38
C THR A 133 -4.45 19.80 -81.80
N ILE A 134 -3.97 18.64 -82.23
CA ILE A 134 -4.42 18.01 -83.48
C ILE A 134 -5.54 17.02 -83.14
N GLN A 135 -6.75 17.28 -83.66
CA GLN A 135 -7.86 16.33 -83.55
C GLN A 135 -7.77 15.35 -84.71
N ILE A 136 -7.57 14.07 -84.40
CA ILE A 136 -7.53 12.99 -85.38
C ILE A 136 -8.82 12.19 -85.20
N GLU A 137 -9.65 12.16 -86.24
CA GLU A 137 -10.80 11.28 -86.29
C GLU A 137 -10.33 9.86 -86.59
N LEU A 138 -10.47 8.97 -85.61
CA LEU A 138 -10.11 7.56 -85.76
C LEU A 138 -11.28 6.81 -86.42
N PRO A 139 -11.03 5.97 -87.44
CA PRO A 139 -12.06 5.13 -88.02
C PRO A 139 -12.58 4.12 -86.98
N ASN A 140 -13.88 3.79 -87.05
CA ASN A 140 -14.61 2.94 -86.07
C ASN A 140 -14.01 1.56 -85.75
N LYS A 141 -12.97 1.11 -86.47
CA LYS A 141 -12.28 -0.18 -86.28
C LYS A 141 -10.78 -0.03 -86.00
N TYR A 142 -10.32 1.15 -85.59
CA TYR A 142 -8.90 1.43 -85.41
C TYR A 142 -8.24 0.51 -84.36
N PHE A 143 -8.93 0.23 -83.25
CA PHE A 143 -8.39 -0.57 -82.15
C PHE A 143 -8.63 -2.09 -82.30
N ASP A 144 -9.57 -2.53 -83.14
CA ASP A 144 -9.88 -3.95 -83.38
C ASP A 144 -8.68 -4.73 -83.95
N SER A 145 -7.75 -4.04 -84.61
CA SER A 145 -6.53 -4.62 -85.19
C SER A 145 -5.39 -4.82 -84.20
N ILE A 146 -5.49 -4.26 -82.99
CA ILE A 146 -4.43 -4.26 -81.98
C ILE A 146 -4.61 -5.44 -80.99
N GLU A 147 -5.82 -5.98 -80.88
CA GLU A 147 -6.15 -7.12 -79.99
C GLU A 147 -5.86 -8.51 -80.59
N ASN A 148 -5.56 -8.60 -81.89
CA ASN A 148 -5.34 -9.88 -82.58
C ASN A 148 -3.85 -10.17 -82.88
N LYS A 149 -2.95 -9.85 -81.95
CA LYS A 149 -1.52 -10.21 -82.04
C LYS A 149 -0.99 -10.63 -80.68
#